data_AF-A0A562YEK4-F1
#
_entry.id   AF-A0A562YEK4-F1
#
_cell.length_a   1.000
_cell.length_b   1.000
_cell.length_c   1.000
_cell.angle_alpha   90.00
_cell.angle_beta   90.00
_cell.angle_gamma   90.00
#
_symmetry.space_group_name_H-M   'P 1'
#
loop_
_entity.id
_entity.type
_entity.pdbx_description
1 polymer ?
#
loop_
_entity_poly.entity_id
_entity_poly.type
_entity_poly.pdbx_seq_one_letter_code
_entity_poly.pdbx_strand_id
1 'polypeptide(L)'
;MFKISPLRKRQVIGGIIGLILGSSLFYILTLDSTEKYISIGPMNTGHQDLSCFACHADAKGNLMQQIQSNISHAFGNRSEGVDFGTQDVTVDNCLECHDRANDRHPTYRFSEPRFKDAIKVINTTTCITCHTEHHDKERVSLKTADYCMNCHQELVVENDPLDVSHEDLISQKQWNTCIQCHDFHGNHRYEVPEKMKDTIPLLDVQKYFEGGLDPYGTDKKYIALSQEEWLKKLNKN
;
A
#
# COMPACT_ATOMS: atom_id res chain seq x y z
N MET A 1 -53.01 -12.55 -8.87
CA MET A 1 -52.52 -13.70 -8.09
C MET A 1 -52.13 -14.82 -9.04
N PHE A 2 -50.85 -15.14 -9.16
CA PHE A 2 -50.39 -16.25 -10.02
C PHE A 2 -50.91 -17.59 -9.47
N LYS A 3 -51.64 -18.37 -10.27
CA LYS A 3 -52.07 -19.73 -9.90
C LYS A 3 -50.85 -20.67 -9.97
N ILE A 4 -50.24 -20.96 -8.83
CA ILE A 4 -49.09 -21.87 -8.75
C ILE A 4 -49.61 -23.32 -8.65
N SER A 5 -49.13 -24.19 -9.55
CA SER A 5 -49.43 -25.63 -9.50
C SER A 5 -48.99 -26.24 -8.16
N PRO A 6 -49.78 -27.16 -7.54
CA PRO A 6 -49.40 -27.85 -6.31
C PRO A 6 -48.01 -28.52 -6.39
N LEU A 7 -47.66 -29.05 -7.57
CA LEU A 7 -46.38 -29.72 -7.83
C LEU A 7 -45.18 -28.74 -7.85
N ARG A 8 -45.43 -27.46 -8.17
CA ARG A 8 -44.41 -26.40 -8.21
C ARG A 8 -44.40 -25.51 -6.97
N LYS A 9 -45.35 -25.70 -6.04
CA LYS A 9 -45.47 -24.88 -4.82
C LYS A 9 -44.18 -24.87 -3.99
N ARG A 10 -43.52 -26.03 -3.86
CA ARG A 10 -42.21 -26.14 -3.18
C ARG A 10 -41.10 -25.38 -3.90
N GLN A 11 -41.06 -25.44 -5.24
CA GLN A 11 -40.08 -24.71 -6.04
C GLN A 11 -40.26 -23.19 -5.92
N VAL A 12 -41.51 -22.71 -5.92
CA VAL A 12 -41.80 -21.27 -5.75
C VAL A 12 -41.44 -20.80 -4.34
N ILE A 13 -41.80 -21.55 -3.30
CA ILE A 13 -41.41 -21.22 -1.93
C ILE A 13 -39.88 -21.20 -1.78
N GLY A 14 -39.18 -22.21 -2.29
CA GLY A 14 -37.72 -22.26 -2.28
C GLY A 14 -37.08 -21.10 -3.04
N GLY A 15 -37.63 -20.75 -4.21
CA GLY A 15 -37.18 -19.59 -4.99
C GLY A 15 -37.38 -18.25 -4.26
N ILE A 16 -38.51 -18.06 -3.59
CA ILE A 16 -38.77 -16.85 -2.79
C ILE A 16 -37.80 -16.78 -1.60
N ILE A 17 -37.62 -17.88 -0.87
CA ILE A 17 -36.68 -17.95 0.25
C ILE A 17 -35.26 -17.63 -0.24
N GLY A 18 -34.81 -18.25 -1.33
CA GLY A 18 -33.51 -18.00 -1.93
C GLY A 18 -33.33 -16.55 -2.37
N LEU A 19 -34.36 -15.94 -2.98
CA LEU A 19 -34.32 -14.55 -3.40
C LEU A 19 -34.23 -13.59 -2.21
N ILE A 20 -34.99 -13.86 -1.13
CA ILE A 20 -34.94 -13.05 0.10
C ILE A 20 -33.56 -13.17 0.74
N LEU A 21 -33.09 -14.39 1.01
CA LEU A 21 -31.79 -14.62 1.63
C LEU A 21 -30.65 -14.06 0.79
N GLY A 22 -30.67 -14.29 -0.52
CA GLY A 22 -29.66 -13.79 -1.45
C GLY A 22 -29.65 -12.27 -1.53
N SER A 23 -30.81 -11.62 -1.63
CA SER A 23 -30.89 -10.15 -1.66
C SER A 23 -30.46 -9.54 -0.32
N SER A 24 -30.85 -10.14 0.81
CA SER A 24 -30.41 -9.68 2.13
C SER A 24 -28.90 -9.84 2.31
N LEU A 25 -28.33 -10.97 1.89
CA LEU A 25 -26.89 -11.20 1.94
C LEU A 25 -26.13 -10.21 1.05
N PHE A 26 -26.60 -10.02 -0.19
CA PHE A 26 -26.03 -9.04 -1.11
C PHE A 26 -26.04 -7.64 -0.49
N TYR A 27 -27.19 -7.20 0.00
CA TYR A 27 -27.31 -5.89 0.65
C TYR A 27 -26.36 -5.75 1.85
N ILE A 28 -26.29 -6.74 2.73
CA ILE A 28 -25.41 -6.72 3.91
C ILE A 28 -23.93 -6.64 3.50
N LEU A 29 -23.51 -7.40 2.48
CA LEU A 29 -22.12 -7.42 2.01
C LEU A 29 -21.71 -6.16 1.23
N THR A 30 -22.67 -5.31 0.83
CA THR A 30 -22.41 -4.01 0.19
C THR A 30 -22.39 -2.84 1.17
N LEU A 31 -22.52 -3.08 2.47
CA LEU A 31 -22.45 -2.03 3.49
C LEU A 31 -20.99 -1.75 3.87
N ASP A 32 -20.64 -0.48 4.03
CA ASP A 32 -19.30 -0.06 4.49
C ASP A 32 -18.91 -0.73 5.83
N SER A 33 -19.89 -0.95 6.71
CA SER A 33 -19.67 -1.61 8.02
C SER A 33 -19.29 -3.09 7.92
N THR A 34 -19.43 -3.70 6.74
CA THR A 34 -19.08 -5.10 6.48
C THR A 34 -17.85 -5.27 5.58
N GLU A 35 -17.21 -4.18 5.16
CA GLU A 35 -15.98 -4.22 4.33
C GLU A 35 -14.89 -5.12 4.93
N LYS A 36 -14.76 -5.13 6.27
CA LYS A 36 -13.82 -6.01 6.97
C LYS A 36 -14.05 -7.51 6.70
N TYR A 37 -15.27 -7.94 6.39
CA TYR A 37 -15.59 -9.34 6.10
C TYR A 37 -15.29 -9.74 4.65
N ILE A 38 -15.21 -8.78 3.75
CA ILE A 38 -14.84 -8.99 2.34
C ILE A 38 -13.36 -8.68 2.08
N SER A 39 -12.70 -7.96 2.99
CA SER A 39 -11.25 -7.72 2.93
C SER A 39 -10.48 -9.04 2.94
N ILE A 40 -9.46 -9.12 2.06
CA ILE A 40 -8.58 -10.30 1.95
C ILE A 40 -7.61 -10.42 3.14
N GLY A 41 -7.56 -9.43 4.02
CA GLY A 41 -6.81 -9.44 5.28
C GLY A 41 -6.89 -8.12 6.05
N PRO A 42 -6.21 -7.99 7.20
CA PRO A 42 -6.21 -6.76 7.99
C PRO A 42 -5.45 -5.63 7.28
N MET A 43 -5.98 -4.41 7.33
CA MET A 43 -5.30 -3.23 6.81
C MET A 43 -4.03 -2.92 7.60
N ASN A 44 -3.07 -2.28 6.91
CA ASN A 44 -1.82 -1.77 7.46
C ASN A 44 -2.08 -0.78 8.61
N THR A 45 -1.11 -0.64 9.52
CA THR A 45 -1.14 0.38 10.56
C THR A 45 -1.18 1.80 10.01
N GLY A 46 -2.24 2.53 10.37
CA GLY A 46 -2.55 3.87 9.86
C GLY A 46 -3.67 3.86 8.81
N HIS A 47 -4.01 2.70 8.25
CA HIS A 47 -5.01 2.54 7.20
C HIS A 47 -6.26 1.78 7.67
N GLN A 48 -6.43 1.54 8.97
CA GLN A 48 -7.50 0.69 9.50
C GLN A 48 -8.91 1.25 9.29
N ASP A 49 -9.02 2.57 9.18
CA ASP A 49 -10.29 3.27 9.01
C ASP A 49 -10.52 3.72 7.55
N LEU A 50 -9.66 3.30 6.62
CA LEU A 50 -9.85 3.56 5.19
C LEU A 50 -10.85 2.59 4.58
N SER A 51 -11.74 3.12 3.74
CA SER A 51 -12.67 2.33 2.93
C SER A 51 -11.97 1.69 1.74
N CYS A 52 -12.48 0.55 1.26
CA CYS A 52 -11.87 -0.18 0.13
C CYS A 52 -11.70 0.70 -1.13
N PHE A 53 -12.69 1.54 -1.43
CA PHE A 53 -12.69 2.40 -2.61
C PHE A 53 -11.62 3.51 -2.57
N ALA A 54 -11.05 3.80 -1.40
CA ALA A 54 -9.98 4.79 -1.27
C ALA A 54 -8.71 4.36 -2.02
N CYS A 55 -8.53 3.04 -2.20
CA CYS A 55 -7.41 2.47 -2.95
C CYS A 55 -7.88 1.76 -4.23
N HIS A 56 -9.02 1.07 -4.17
CA HIS A 56 -9.53 0.26 -5.27
C HIS A 56 -10.59 1.02 -6.08
N ALA A 57 -10.19 1.53 -7.24
CA ALA A 57 -11.12 2.12 -8.19
C ALA A 57 -11.93 1.04 -8.94
N ASP A 58 -13.13 1.39 -9.39
CA ASP A 58 -13.96 0.49 -10.21
C ASP A 58 -13.25 0.07 -11.50
N ALA A 59 -13.34 -1.21 -11.86
CA ALA A 59 -12.86 -1.72 -13.14
C ALA A 59 -13.65 -1.10 -14.30
N LYS A 60 -12.97 -0.91 -15.44
CA LYS A 60 -13.59 -0.29 -16.62
C LYS A 60 -14.74 -1.15 -17.17
N GLY A 61 -15.86 -0.49 -17.45
CA GLY A 61 -17.07 -1.14 -17.98
C GLY A 61 -17.91 -1.77 -16.88
N ASN A 62 -19.15 -2.15 -17.21
CA ASN A 62 -20.01 -2.82 -16.24
C ASN A 62 -19.65 -4.30 -16.05
N LEU A 63 -20.15 -4.91 -14.99
CA LEU A 63 -19.85 -6.31 -14.62
C LEU A 63 -20.09 -7.30 -15.77
N MET A 64 -21.16 -7.11 -16.56
CA MET A 64 -21.45 -7.99 -17.68
C MET A 64 -20.42 -7.85 -18.81
N GLN A 65 -19.96 -6.63 -19.09
CA GLN A 65 -18.90 -6.38 -20.07
C GLN A 65 -17.56 -6.97 -19.62
N GLN A 66 -17.24 -6.88 -18.32
CA GLN A 66 -16.04 -7.48 -17.74
C GLN A 66 -16.08 -9.01 -17.87
N ILE A 67 -17.21 -9.65 -17.49
CA ILE A 67 -17.43 -11.10 -17.67
C ILE A 67 -17.28 -11.51 -19.13
N GLN A 68 -17.96 -10.81 -20.05
CA GLN A 68 -17.88 -11.12 -21.48
C GLN A 68 -16.45 -11.01 -22.01
N SER A 69 -15.70 -9.98 -21.59
CA SER A 69 -14.30 -9.78 -21.99
C SER A 69 -13.41 -10.91 -21.47
N ASN A 70 -13.56 -11.30 -20.21
CA ASN A 70 -12.77 -12.37 -19.61
C ASN A 70 -13.11 -13.76 -20.18
N ILE A 71 -14.38 -14.02 -20.51
CA ILE A 71 -14.78 -15.22 -21.26
C ILE A 71 -14.12 -15.22 -22.65
N SER A 72 -14.17 -14.10 -23.36
CA SER A 72 -13.56 -13.97 -24.69
C SER A 72 -12.05 -14.20 -24.66
N HIS A 73 -11.36 -13.68 -23.64
CA HIS A 73 -9.94 -13.97 -23.40
C HIS A 73 -9.68 -15.46 -23.11
N ALA A 74 -10.48 -16.08 -22.24
CA ALA A 74 -10.34 -17.51 -21.91
C ALA A 74 -10.51 -18.43 -23.14
N PHE A 75 -11.32 -18.02 -24.12
CA PHE A 75 -11.48 -18.73 -25.40
C PHE A 75 -10.48 -18.31 -26.49
N GLY A 76 -9.48 -17.49 -26.16
CA GLY A 76 -8.44 -17.06 -27.10
C GLY A 76 -8.88 -16.01 -28.13
N ASN A 77 -10.08 -15.45 -28.00
CA ASN A 77 -10.59 -14.39 -28.86
C ASN A 77 -10.07 -13.00 -28.47
N ARG A 78 -9.39 -12.88 -27.32
CA ARG A 78 -8.66 -11.69 -26.86
C ARG A 78 -7.29 -12.08 -26.34
N SER A 79 -6.29 -11.25 -26.61
CA SER A 79 -4.94 -11.44 -26.09
C SER A 79 -4.87 -11.28 -24.57
N GLU A 80 -5.65 -10.36 -24.00
CA GLU A 80 -5.64 -10.03 -22.57
C GLU A 80 -7.06 -10.03 -21.97
N GLY A 81 -7.12 -10.42 -20.71
CA GLY A 81 -8.28 -10.22 -19.84
C GLY A 81 -8.47 -8.75 -19.46
N VAL A 82 -9.47 -8.50 -18.61
CA VAL A 82 -9.71 -7.22 -17.97
C VAL A 82 -9.97 -7.44 -16.48
N ASP A 83 -9.70 -6.41 -15.69
CA ASP A 83 -10.02 -6.40 -14.27
C ASP A 83 -11.52 -6.65 -14.03
N PHE A 84 -11.84 -7.26 -12.89
CA PHE A 84 -13.20 -7.64 -12.54
C PHE A 84 -13.60 -7.01 -11.20
N GLY A 85 -14.71 -6.27 -11.21
CA GLY A 85 -15.16 -5.48 -10.05
C GLY A 85 -14.33 -4.22 -9.88
N THR A 86 -13.08 -4.37 -9.42
CA THR A 86 -12.15 -3.27 -9.14
C THR A 86 -10.83 -3.44 -9.88
N GLN A 87 -10.10 -2.34 -10.07
CA GLN A 87 -8.75 -2.32 -10.63
C GLN A 87 -7.72 -2.60 -9.55
N ASP A 88 -6.54 -3.04 -9.99
CA ASP A 88 -5.37 -3.17 -9.14
C ASP A 88 -4.87 -1.80 -8.65
N VAL A 89 -4.38 -1.76 -7.41
CA VAL A 89 -3.80 -0.55 -6.81
C VAL A 89 -2.46 -0.26 -7.44
N THR A 90 -2.27 0.99 -7.85
CA THR A 90 -1.02 1.50 -8.43
C THR A 90 -0.36 2.51 -7.50
N VAL A 91 0.88 2.89 -7.83
CA VAL A 91 1.61 3.92 -7.07
C VAL A 91 0.88 5.26 -7.04
N ASP A 92 0.12 5.58 -8.10
CA ASP A 92 -0.61 6.84 -8.20
C ASP A 92 -1.69 6.92 -7.11
N ASN A 93 -2.39 5.81 -6.85
CA ASN A 93 -3.39 5.74 -5.77
C ASN A 93 -2.77 6.09 -4.40
N CYS A 94 -1.56 5.60 -4.13
CA CYS A 94 -0.84 5.94 -2.89
C CYS A 94 -0.50 7.43 -2.85
N LEU A 95 0.00 7.98 -3.96
CA LEU A 95 0.44 9.37 -4.05
C LEU A 95 -0.71 10.38 -3.91
N GLU A 96 -1.97 10.01 -4.18
CA GLU A 96 -3.10 10.93 -3.98
C GLU A 96 -3.18 11.49 -2.55
N CYS A 97 -2.81 10.67 -1.55
CA CYS A 97 -2.74 11.03 -0.14
C CYS A 97 -1.31 11.23 0.38
N HIS A 98 -0.32 10.56 -0.21
CA HIS A 98 1.05 10.54 0.29
C HIS A 98 2.02 11.46 -0.45
N ASP A 99 1.63 12.13 -1.54
CA ASP A 99 2.49 13.04 -2.29
C ASP A 99 2.99 14.21 -1.43
N ARG A 100 4.27 14.58 -1.61
CA ARG A 100 4.97 15.58 -0.80
C ARG A 100 6.09 16.25 -1.59
N ALA A 101 6.21 17.57 -1.44
CA ALA A 101 7.09 18.40 -2.25
C ALA A 101 8.61 18.14 -2.08
N ASN A 102 9.03 17.38 -1.07
CA ASN A 102 10.45 17.04 -0.85
C ASN A 102 10.58 15.68 -0.17
N ASP A 103 9.99 14.65 -0.79
CA ASP A 103 10.32 13.27 -0.46
C ASP A 103 11.82 13.04 -0.72
N ARG A 104 12.50 12.35 0.21
CA ARG A 104 13.90 11.94 0.01
C ARG A 104 14.03 10.75 -0.95
N HIS A 105 12.96 9.98 -1.11
CA HIS A 105 12.87 8.79 -1.94
C HIS A 105 11.58 8.78 -2.79
N PRO A 106 11.36 9.78 -3.67
CA PRO A 106 10.18 9.80 -4.53
C PRO A 106 10.30 8.74 -5.63
N THR A 107 9.17 8.18 -6.04
CA THR A 107 9.10 7.01 -6.94
C THR A 107 9.78 7.23 -8.29
N TYR A 108 9.71 8.44 -8.83
CA TYR A 108 10.35 8.79 -10.11
C TYR A 108 11.88 8.72 -10.05
N ARG A 109 12.51 8.99 -8.88
CA ARG A 109 13.98 8.93 -8.72
C ARG A 109 14.50 7.52 -8.87
N PHE A 110 13.69 6.52 -8.51
CA PHE A 110 14.03 5.11 -8.68
C PHE A 110 13.96 4.69 -10.13
N SER A 111 13.06 5.27 -10.92
CA SER A 111 12.89 4.97 -12.35
C SER A 111 14.02 5.53 -13.24
N GLU A 112 15.03 6.16 -12.65
CA GLU A 112 16.14 6.73 -13.42
C GLU A 112 17.04 5.65 -14.03
N PRO A 113 17.57 5.87 -15.25
CA PRO A 113 18.36 4.87 -15.96
C PRO A 113 19.57 4.32 -15.20
N ARG A 114 20.15 5.12 -14.29
CA ARG A 114 21.28 4.71 -13.45
C ARG A 114 20.93 3.59 -12.46
N PHE A 115 19.65 3.41 -12.12
CA PHE A 115 19.16 2.37 -11.20
C PHE A 115 18.48 1.20 -11.93
N LYS A 116 18.58 1.12 -13.27
CA LYS A 116 17.93 0.07 -14.08
C LYS A 116 18.27 -1.36 -13.63
N ASP A 117 19.47 -1.57 -13.07
CA ASP A 117 19.91 -2.88 -12.62
C ASP A 117 19.52 -3.12 -11.16
N ALA A 118 19.49 -2.08 -10.32
CA ALA A 118 18.99 -2.15 -8.95
C ALA A 118 17.49 -2.51 -8.90
N ILE A 119 16.66 -1.92 -9.78
CA ILE A 119 15.21 -2.19 -9.86
C ILE A 119 14.90 -3.67 -10.15
N LYS A 120 15.78 -4.36 -10.88
CA LYS A 120 15.62 -5.80 -11.15
C LYS A 120 15.79 -6.65 -9.90
N VAL A 121 16.51 -6.14 -8.89
CA VAL A 121 16.72 -6.80 -7.60
C VAL A 121 15.63 -6.39 -6.61
N ILE A 122 15.34 -5.09 -6.52
CA ILE A 122 14.27 -4.55 -5.67
C ILE A 122 13.53 -3.44 -6.40
N ASN A 123 12.25 -3.67 -6.70
CA ASN A 123 11.46 -2.73 -7.48
C ASN A 123 10.87 -1.60 -6.63
N THR A 124 11.69 -0.62 -6.23
CA THR A 124 11.23 0.52 -5.42
C THR A 124 10.42 1.57 -6.19
N THR A 125 10.03 1.31 -7.45
CA THR A 125 9.14 2.23 -8.19
C THR A 125 7.69 2.16 -7.71
N THR A 126 7.36 1.20 -6.85
CA THR A 126 6.05 1.07 -6.22
C THR A 126 6.18 1.00 -4.70
N CYS A 127 5.20 1.56 -3.99
CA CYS A 127 5.18 1.58 -2.53
C CYS A 127 5.04 0.17 -1.94
N ILE A 128 4.30 -0.71 -2.64
CA ILE A 128 3.98 -2.06 -2.14
C ILE A 128 5.15 -3.04 -2.14
N THR A 129 6.33 -2.62 -2.61
CA THR A 129 7.56 -3.39 -2.46
C THR A 129 8.08 -3.36 -1.03
N CYS A 130 7.85 -2.25 -0.31
CA CYS A 130 8.26 -2.11 1.08
C CYS A 130 7.07 -2.13 2.05
N HIS A 131 5.92 -1.64 1.60
CA HIS A 131 4.68 -1.61 2.36
C HIS A 131 3.80 -2.78 1.93
N THR A 132 3.00 -3.34 2.82
CA THR A 132 2.05 -4.38 2.43
C THR A 132 0.71 -4.11 3.06
N GLU A 133 -0.29 -3.96 2.19
CA GLU A 133 -1.68 -3.88 2.58
C GLU A 133 -2.26 -5.29 2.72
N HIS A 134 -3.26 -5.46 3.57
CA HIS A 134 -3.97 -6.72 3.78
C HIS A 134 -3.13 -7.90 4.34
N HIS A 135 -1.91 -7.69 4.84
CA HIS A 135 -1.08 -8.81 5.32
C HIS A 135 -0.86 -8.83 6.83
N ASP A 136 -0.74 -7.68 7.49
CA ASP A 136 -0.58 -7.55 8.94
C ASP A 136 -0.70 -6.08 9.36
N LYS A 137 -0.69 -5.80 10.66
CA LYS A 137 -0.68 -4.41 11.18
C LYS A 137 0.72 -3.78 11.14
N GLU A 138 1.54 -4.11 10.15
CA GLU A 138 2.90 -3.60 10.01
C GLU A 138 2.95 -2.46 8.99
N ARG A 139 3.73 -1.41 9.27
CA ARG A 139 3.99 -0.32 8.33
C ARG A 139 4.88 -0.75 7.19
N VAL A 140 5.93 -1.53 7.45
CA VAL A 140 6.93 -1.96 6.46
C VAL A 140 7.12 -3.46 6.60
N SER A 141 6.96 -4.21 5.51
CA SER A 141 7.00 -5.68 5.48
C SER A 141 8.39 -6.26 5.21
N LEU A 142 9.34 -5.41 4.81
CA LEU A 142 10.73 -5.81 4.65
C LEU A 142 11.39 -6.01 6.01
N LYS A 143 11.85 -7.24 6.25
CA LYS A 143 12.49 -7.65 7.52
C LYS A 143 13.85 -7.00 7.77
N THR A 144 14.53 -6.57 6.72
CA THR A 144 15.88 -5.99 6.78
C THR A 144 15.94 -4.70 5.98
N ALA A 145 16.71 -3.73 6.49
CA ALA A 145 16.97 -2.46 5.82
C ALA A 145 18.26 -2.50 4.97
N ASP A 146 18.66 -3.69 4.51
CA ASP A 146 19.84 -3.88 3.67
C ASP A 146 19.63 -3.46 2.22
N TYR A 147 18.38 -3.24 1.80
CA TYR A 147 18.04 -2.81 0.45
C TYR A 147 18.71 -1.50 0.00
N CYS A 148 19.16 -0.66 0.94
CA CYS A 148 19.95 0.55 0.67
C CYS A 148 21.18 0.26 -0.20
N MET A 149 21.78 -0.93 -0.03
CA MET A 149 22.99 -1.34 -0.73
C MET A 149 22.83 -1.37 -2.26
N ASN A 150 21.60 -1.63 -2.75
CA ASN A 150 21.35 -1.75 -4.18
C ASN A 150 21.57 -0.43 -4.94
N CYS A 151 21.49 0.71 -4.23
CA CYS A 151 21.62 2.04 -4.82
C CYS A 151 22.73 2.89 -4.20
N HIS A 152 23.07 2.65 -2.93
CA HIS A 152 24.00 3.49 -2.16
C HIS A 152 25.37 2.83 -1.90
N GLN A 153 25.71 1.73 -2.60
CA GLN A 153 27.02 1.05 -2.47
C GLN A 153 28.24 1.93 -2.77
N GLU A 154 28.08 2.95 -3.60
CA GLU A 154 29.14 3.87 -4.04
C GLU A 154 28.92 5.29 -3.49
N LEU A 155 28.13 5.43 -2.43
CA LEU A 155 27.85 6.72 -1.82
C LEU A 155 29.13 7.30 -1.20
N VAL A 156 29.46 8.52 -1.59
CA VAL A 156 30.51 9.34 -0.97
C VAL A 156 29.85 10.63 -0.48
N VAL A 157 30.01 10.94 0.80
CA VAL A 157 29.45 12.14 1.44
C VAL A 157 30.57 13.16 1.62
N GLU A 158 30.44 14.31 0.97
CA GLU A 158 31.36 15.43 1.16
C GLU A 158 31.13 16.08 2.53
N ASN A 159 32.20 16.35 3.27
CA ASN A 159 32.15 16.89 4.63
C ASN A 159 31.27 16.03 5.56
N ASP A 160 31.57 14.74 5.60
CA ASP A 160 30.83 13.77 6.42
C ASP A 160 30.77 14.22 7.90
N PRO A 161 29.58 14.51 8.44
CA PRO A 161 29.44 15.01 9.80
C PRO A 161 29.55 13.91 10.86
N LEU A 162 29.54 12.64 10.45
CA LEU A 162 29.43 11.48 11.35
C LEU A 162 30.80 11.12 11.96
N ASP A 163 30.79 10.69 13.22
CA ASP A 163 32.00 10.22 13.91
C ASP A 163 32.63 8.95 13.31
N VAL A 164 31.81 8.14 12.64
CA VAL A 164 32.23 7.03 11.76
C VAL A 164 31.74 7.37 10.36
N SER A 165 32.62 7.43 9.36
CA SER A 165 32.20 7.87 8.03
C SER A 165 31.15 6.93 7.40
N HIS A 166 30.30 7.48 6.53
CA HIS A 166 29.36 6.70 5.73
C HIS A 166 30.11 5.65 4.88
N GLU A 167 31.29 5.98 4.37
CA GLU A 167 32.15 5.06 3.62
C GLU A 167 32.59 3.86 4.49
N ASP A 168 32.97 4.11 5.75
CA ASP A 168 33.31 3.06 6.70
C ASP A 168 32.12 2.16 7.01
N LEU A 169 30.93 2.74 7.24
CA LEU A 169 29.69 1.96 7.48
C LEU A 169 29.34 1.07 6.28
N ILE A 170 29.46 1.61 5.07
CA ILE A 170 29.21 0.90 3.81
C ILE A 170 30.22 -0.25 3.61
N SER A 171 31.51 0.01 3.83
CA SER A 171 32.57 -1.01 3.68
C SER A 171 32.39 -2.17 4.68
N GLN A 172 31.86 -1.88 5.86
CA GLN A 172 31.51 -2.85 6.90
C GLN A 172 30.13 -3.51 6.70
N LYS A 173 29.41 -3.14 5.63
CA LYS A 173 28.06 -3.64 5.30
C LYS A 173 27.02 -3.38 6.39
N GLN A 174 27.17 -2.29 7.14
CA GLN A 174 26.27 -1.91 8.22
C GLN A 174 25.01 -1.21 7.70
N TRP A 175 24.35 -1.77 6.68
CA TRP A 175 23.23 -1.13 5.97
C TRP A 175 22.00 -0.87 6.83
N ASN A 176 21.79 -1.67 7.86
CA ASN A 176 20.71 -1.49 8.82
C ASN A 176 20.88 -0.25 9.70
N THR A 177 22.07 0.35 9.76
CA THR A 177 22.30 1.52 10.60
C THR A 177 21.79 2.81 9.97
N CYS A 178 21.63 2.86 8.64
CA CYS A 178 21.22 4.06 7.92
C CYS A 178 19.90 4.64 8.46
N ILE A 179 18.92 3.76 8.75
CA ILE A 179 17.61 4.16 9.25
C ILE A 179 17.59 4.56 10.73
N GLN A 180 18.66 4.27 11.47
CA GLN A 180 18.79 4.73 12.87
C GLN A 180 19.03 6.25 12.95
N CYS A 181 19.58 6.84 11.88
CA CYS A 181 19.75 8.28 11.74
C CYS A 181 18.73 8.89 10.79
N HIS A 182 18.41 8.22 9.68
CA HIS A 182 17.62 8.79 8.59
C HIS A 182 16.20 8.24 8.55
N ASP A 183 15.24 9.15 8.68
CA ASP A 183 13.90 8.94 8.17
C ASP A 183 13.95 8.82 6.63
N PHE A 184 13.57 7.64 6.14
CA PHE A 184 13.59 7.26 4.73
C PHE A 184 12.87 8.28 3.85
N HIS A 185 11.68 8.73 4.23
CA HIS A 185 10.91 9.69 3.45
C HIS A 185 11.16 11.15 3.86
N GLY A 186 11.77 11.37 5.03
CA GLY A 186 11.99 12.71 5.58
C GLY A 186 10.70 13.38 6.02
N ASN A 187 9.78 12.60 6.60
CA ASN A 187 8.52 13.05 7.17
C ASN A 187 8.68 13.84 8.47
N HIS A 188 9.78 13.63 9.21
CA HIS A 188 9.99 14.24 10.53
C HIS A 188 10.92 15.45 10.51
N ARG A 189 10.70 16.38 11.44
CA ARG A 189 11.64 17.47 11.77
C ARG A 189 12.38 17.09 13.04
N TYR A 190 13.66 16.75 12.91
CA TYR A 190 14.52 16.42 14.04
C TYR A 190 15.97 16.69 13.64
N GLU A 191 16.82 16.86 14.64
CA GLU A 191 18.26 16.94 14.46
C GLU A 191 18.79 15.54 14.17
N VAL A 192 19.40 15.37 12.99
CA VAL A 192 19.98 14.09 12.60
C VAL A 192 21.22 13.85 13.47
N PRO A 193 21.37 12.67 14.11
CA PRO A 193 22.53 12.38 14.94
C PRO A 193 23.83 12.46 14.14
N GLU A 194 24.83 13.16 14.70
CA GLU A 194 26.20 13.23 14.14
C GLU A 194 27.13 12.18 14.76
N LYS A 195 26.60 11.31 15.64
CA LYS A 195 27.37 10.24 16.27
C LYS A 195 26.59 8.95 16.33
N MET A 196 27.27 7.83 16.05
CA MET A 196 26.67 6.50 16.05
C MET A 196 26.07 6.08 17.41
N LYS A 197 26.58 6.64 18.51
CA LYS A 197 26.04 6.38 19.86
C LYS A 197 24.73 7.12 20.16
N ASP A 198 24.44 8.18 19.42
CA ASP A 198 23.31 9.08 19.65
C ASP A 198 22.13 8.74 18.72
N THR A 199 22.24 7.63 17.96
CA THR A 199 21.22 7.19 17.01
C THR A 199 20.02 6.53 17.68
N ILE A 200 18.91 6.45 16.96
CA ILE A 200 17.75 5.68 17.40
C ILE A 200 18.13 4.20 17.48
N PRO A 201 17.81 3.47 18.57
CA PRO A 201 18.07 2.04 18.63
C PRO A 201 17.35 1.29 17.51
N LEU A 202 18.08 0.44 16.78
CA LEU A 202 17.51 -0.36 15.68
C LEU A 202 16.24 -1.11 16.08
N LEU A 203 16.18 -1.64 17.31
CA LEU A 203 15.01 -2.35 17.82
C LEU A 203 13.77 -1.47 17.87
N ASP A 204 13.91 -0.18 18.17
CA ASP A 204 12.77 0.74 18.21
C ASP A 204 12.32 1.11 16.80
N VAL A 205 13.23 1.19 15.82
CA VAL A 205 12.87 1.31 14.41
C VAL A 205 12.14 0.06 13.91
N GLN A 206 12.60 -1.13 14.29
CA GLN A 206 11.92 -2.39 13.92
C GLN A 206 10.51 -2.45 14.51
N LYS A 207 10.33 -2.12 15.80
CA LYS A 207 8.99 -2.04 16.41
C LYS A 207 8.11 -1.03 15.68
N TYR A 208 8.66 0.10 15.25
CA TYR A 208 7.91 1.08 14.47
C TYR A 208 7.42 0.54 13.13
N PHE A 209 8.28 -0.19 12.42
CA PHE A 209 7.93 -0.88 11.19
C PHE A 209 6.86 -1.96 11.43
N GLU A 210 6.86 -2.62 12.59
CA GLU A 210 5.81 -3.57 13.00
C GLU A 210 4.51 -2.90 13.52
N GLY A 211 4.36 -1.58 13.36
CA GLY A 211 3.14 -0.86 13.76
C GLY A 211 3.21 -0.17 15.13
N GLY A 212 4.37 -0.20 15.79
CA GLY A 212 4.63 0.43 17.09
C GLY A 212 4.69 1.96 17.07
N LEU A 213 5.29 2.54 18.13
CA LEU A 213 5.41 3.99 18.27
C LEU A 213 6.46 4.58 17.32
N ASP A 214 6.26 5.83 16.92
CA ASP A 214 7.15 6.56 16.02
C ASP A 214 8.43 7.01 16.75
N PRO A 215 9.63 6.50 16.36
CA PRO A 215 10.86 6.77 17.08
C PRO A 215 11.54 8.06 16.60
N TYR A 216 11.11 8.63 15.47
CA TYR A 216 11.63 9.89 14.92
C TYR A 216 10.95 11.12 15.55
N GLY A 217 9.95 10.91 16.42
CA GLY A 217 9.24 11.94 17.15
C GLY A 217 7.87 12.30 16.57
N THR A 218 7.21 13.27 17.20
CA THR A 218 5.86 13.70 16.84
C THR A 218 5.81 14.93 15.94
N ASP A 219 6.93 15.65 15.79
CA ASP A 219 7.03 16.81 14.89
C ASP A 219 7.20 16.35 13.44
N LYS A 220 6.06 16.22 12.75
CA LYS A 220 6.00 15.82 11.34
C LYS A 220 5.96 17.04 10.44
N LYS A 221 6.92 17.11 9.51
CA LYS A 221 6.94 18.02 8.38
C LYS A 221 5.85 17.68 7.36
N TYR A 222 5.65 16.38 7.11
CA TYR A 222 4.69 15.88 6.14
C TYR A 222 3.75 14.87 6.79
N ILE A 223 2.45 15.06 6.55
CA ILE A 223 1.38 14.21 7.05
C ILE A 223 0.55 13.82 5.84
N ALA A 224 0.25 12.53 5.71
CA ALA A 224 -0.63 12.04 4.64
C ALA A 224 -2.06 12.55 4.88
N LEU A 225 -2.81 12.71 3.79
CA LEU A 225 -4.22 13.09 3.89
C LEU A 225 -5.03 11.96 4.54
N SER A 226 -5.96 12.32 5.42
CA SER A 226 -7.07 11.43 5.76
C SER A 226 -7.99 11.23 4.56
N GLN A 227 -8.78 10.14 4.56
CA GLN A 227 -9.78 9.90 3.50
C GLN A 227 -10.75 11.08 3.32
N GLU A 228 -11.15 11.72 4.42
CA GLU A 228 -12.03 12.90 4.38
C GLU A 228 -11.35 14.08 3.67
N GLU A 229 -10.08 14.34 3.97
CA GLU A 229 -9.31 15.42 3.34
C GLU A 229 -9.03 15.13 1.86
N TRP A 230 -8.75 13.88 1.52
CA TRP A 230 -8.58 13.43 0.15
C TRP A 230 -9.85 13.64 -0.67
N LEU A 231 -11.02 13.21 -0.17
CA LEU A 231 -12.31 13.44 -0.82
C LEU A 231 -12.60 14.95 -0.99
N LYS A 232 -12.26 15.78 0.00
CA LYS A 232 -12.38 17.24 -0.11
C LYS A 232 -11.46 17.82 -1.19
N LYS A 233 -10.27 17.25 -1.38
CA LYS A 233 -9.32 17.66 -2.42
C LYS A 233 -9.84 17.29 -3.82
N LEU A 234 -10.39 16.08 -3.98
CA LEU A 234 -10.99 15.65 -5.26
C LEU A 234 -12.18 16.52 -5.67
N ASN A 235 -13.09 16.85 -4.73
CA ASN A 235 -14.28 17.66 -5.01
C ASN A 235 -13.99 19.16 -5.29
N LYS A 236 -12.76 19.63 -5.04
CA LYS A 236 -12.34 21.00 -5.33
C LYS A 236 -11.72 21.17 -6.72
N ASN A 237 -11.40 20.05 -7.37
CA ASN A 237 -10.85 19.97 -8.72
C ASN A 237 -11.94 19.60 -9.73
#